data_AF-A0A928SWY6-F1
#
_entry.id   AF-A0A928SWY6-F1
#
_cell.length_a   1.000
_cell.length_b   1.000
_cell.length_c   1.000
_cell.angle_alpha   90.00
_cell.angle_beta   90.00
_cell.angle_gamma   90.00
#
_symmetry.space_group_name_H-M   'P 1'
#
loop_
_entity.id
_entity.type
_entity.pdbx_description
1 polymer ?
#
loop_
_entity_poly.entity_id
_entity_poly.type
_entity_poly.pdbx_seq_one_letter_code
_entity_poly.pdbx_strand_id
1 'polypeptide(L)'
;MRESSLAVWVVSAGSWALACGGAPLPADPAPESATPAPRRANLGYDCAEVPGKPPPAPLKKQYTGVAAKARCDREVFTIMGGVKHFLGVECSYCHDETDYAKMTHRKHVANWMARELIPALEKKKGGELWCNDCHMVDGKGTAKILRQPRDARWAAEWMATHLVEDLQAAGEKPLRCKSCHGGNPGTPEFQKKIILTDRLPVKRTAEPPPPEALDAGAD
;
A
#
# COMPACT_ATOMS: atom_id res chain seq x y z
N MET A 1 -24.61 -58.56 -18.18
CA MET A 1 -24.10 -58.68 -19.57
C MET A 1 -24.20 -57.32 -20.21
N ARG A 2 -23.20 -56.95 -21.03
CA ARG A 2 -23.14 -55.77 -21.92
C ARG A 2 -22.93 -54.42 -21.21
N GLU A 3 -22.09 -53.50 -21.69
CA GLU A 3 -21.20 -53.43 -22.86
C GLU A 3 -20.14 -52.36 -22.55
N SER A 4 -18.86 -52.73 -22.67
CA SER A 4 -17.73 -51.82 -22.51
C SER A 4 -17.44 -51.11 -23.83
N SER A 5 -17.58 -49.79 -23.88
CA SER A 5 -17.16 -48.97 -25.03
C SER A 5 -15.78 -48.37 -24.75
N LEU A 6 -14.77 -48.92 -25.41
CA LEU A 6 -13.42 -48.39 -25.50
C LEU A 6 -13.39 -47.26 -26.55
N ALA A 7 -13.13 -46.04 -26.12
CA ALA A 7 -12.86 -44.91 -27.01
C ALA A 7 -11.36 -44.87 -27.33
N VAL A 8 -11.02 -45.15 -28.58
CA VAL A 8 -9.69 -45.00 -29.17
C VAL A 8 -9.44 -43.52 -29.42
N TRP A 9 -8.43 -42.95 -28.77
CA TRP A 9 -7.96 -41.59 -29.06
C TRP A 9 -6.77 -41.66 -30.03
N VAL A 10 -6.94 -41.08 -31.20
CA VAL A 10 -5.91 -40.89 -32.23
C VAL A 10 -4.93 -39.83 -31.75
N VAL A 11 -3.67 -40.23 -31.57
CA VAL A 11 -2.54 -39.35 -31.31
C VAL A 11 -2.15 -38.66 -32.61
N SER A 12 -2.43 -37.36 -32.72
CA SER A 12 -1.93 -36.53 -33.81
C SER A 12 -0.51 -36.06 -33.50
N ALA A 13 0.46 -36.56 -34.25
CA ALA A 13 1.83 -36.07 -34.23
C ALA A 13 1.90 -34.70 -34.92
N GLY A 14 1.93 -33.63 -34.12
CA GLY A 14 2.15 -32.27 -34.57
C GLY A 14 3.65 -31.95 -34.68
N SER A 15 4.08 -31.59 -35.88
CA SER A 15 5.44 -31.21 -36.25
C SER A 15 6.04 -30.12 -35.37
N TRP A 16 7.26 -30.36 -34.91
CA TRP A 16 8.11 -29.41 -34.19
C TRP A 16 8.86 -28.56 -35.22
N ALA A 17 8.39 -27.34 -35.46
CA ALA A 17 9.19 -26.35 -36.16
C ALA A 17 10.15 -25.69 -35.16
N LEU A 18 11.44 -26.04 -35.25
CA LEU A 18 12.53 -25.30 -34.64
C LEU A 18 12.57 -23.88 -35.24
N ALA A 19 12.10 -22.89 -34.49
CA ALA A 19 12.40 -21.48 -34.76
C ALA A 19 13.64 -21.07 -33.96
N CYS A 20 14.71 -20.77 -34.68
CA CYS A 20 16.00 -20.32 -34.17
C CYS A 20 15.85 -19.10 -33.25
N GLY A 21 16.58 -19.14 -32.13
CA GLY A 21 16.71 -18.05 -31.19
C GLY A 21 17.29 -16.79 -31.85
N GLY A 22 16.50 -15.73 -31.86
CA GLY A 22 17.03 -14.36 -31.89
C GLY A 22 17.52 -14.01 -30.49
N ALA A 23 18.75 -13.49 -30.40
CA ALA A 23 19.25 -12.88 -29.18
C ALA A 23 18.26 -11.80 -28.69
N PRO A 24 17.99 -11.70 -27.37
CA PRO A 24 17.16 -10.63 -26.84
C PRO A 24 17.79 -9.28 -27.22
N LEU A 25 16.98 -8.42 -27.81
CA LEU A 25 17.36 -7.04 -28.09
C LEU A 25 17.82 -6.37 -26.77
N PRO A 26 18.84 -5.51 -26.81
CA PRO A 26 19.25 -4.73 -25.65
C PRO A 26 18.03 -3.97 -25.11
N ALA A 27 17.75 -4.15 -23.82
CA ALA A 27 16.68 -3.42 -23.16
C ALA A 27 16.95 -1.93 -23.25
N ASP A 28 15.94 -1.15 -23.63
CA ASP A 28 16.00 0.30 -23.62
C ASP A 28 16.43 0.81 -22.24
N PRO A 29 17.26 1.86 -22.16
CA PRO A 29 17.65 2.45 -20.89
C PRO A 29 16.39 2.87 -20.12
N ALA A 30 16.32 2.47 -18.85
CA ALA A 30 15.22 2.84 -17.97
C ALA A 30 15.06 4.36 -17.95
N PRO A 31 13.85 4.91 -18.10
CA PRO A 31 13.63 6.34 -18.09
C PRO A 31 14.16 6.95 -16.79
N GLU A 32 14.94 8.01 -16.91
CA GLU A 32 15.43 8.80 -15.78
C GLU A 32 14.26 9.23 -14.89
N SER A 33 14.32 8.75 -13.63
CA SER A 33 13.70 9.29 -12.43
C SER A 33 12.43 10.11 -12.66
N ALA A 34 11.30 9.40 -12.75
CA ALA A 34 9.99 10.04 -12.67
C ALA A 34 9.92 10.90 -11.40
N THR A 35 9.63 12.19 -11.60
CA THR A 35 9.32 13.12 -10.51
C THR A 35 8.25 12.48 -9.61
N PRO A 36 8.41 12.48 -8.26
CA PRO A 36 7.46 11.83 -7.38
C PRO A 36 6.04 12.29 -7.69
N ALA A 37 5.17 11.33 -7.99
CA ALA A 37 3.82 11.60 -8.45
C ALA A 37 3.12 12.57 -7.48
N PRO A 38 2.42 13.60 -7.99
CA PRO A 38 1.74 14.56 -7.14
C PRO A 38 0.74 13.83 -6.24
N ARG A 39 0.86 14.10 -4.93
CA ARG A 39 -0.12 13.75 -3.90
C ARG A 39 -1.51 14.12 -4.42
N ARG A 40 -2.56 13.31 -4.17
CA ARG A 40 -3.94 13.52 -4.68
C ARG A 40 -4.18 14.97 -5.13
N ALA A 41 -4.17 15.21 -6.43
CA ALA A 41 -4.21 16.57 -7.00
C ALA A 41 -5.41 17.42 -6.51
N ASN A 42 -6.44 16.77 -5.94
CA ASN A 42 -7.63 17.40 -5.38
C ASN A 42 -7.57 17.79 -3.89
N LEU A 43 -6.52 17.45 -3.12
CA LEU A 43 -6.36 17.92 -1.72
C LEU A 43 -5.67 19.29 -1.62
N GLY A 44 -5.18 19.83 -2.75
CA GLY A 44 -4.46 21.10 -2.79
C GLY A 44 -5.24 22.28 -2.18
N TYR A 45 -6.58 22.24 -2.26
CA TYR A 45 -7.46 23.34 -1.88
C TYR A 45 -7.83 23.41 -0.39
N ASP A 46 -7.54 22.38 0.40
CA ASP A 46 -8.02 22.38 1.79
C ASP A 46 -7.32 23.40 2.68
N CYS A 47 -6.07 23.71 2.38
CA CYS A 47 -5.28 24.70 3.09
C CYS A 47 -4.95 25.94 2.25
N ALA A 48 -5.49 26.03 1.03
CA ALA A 48 -5.31 27.21 0.19
C ALA A 48 -6.17 28.36 0.71
N GLU A 49 -5.62 29.57 0.73
CA GLU A 49 -6.40 30.77 0.99
C GLU A 49 -7.37 31.02 -0.16
N VAL A 50 -8.62 31.33 0.18
CA VAL A 50 -9.65 31.66 -0.79
C VAL A 50 -10.02 33.13 -0.60
N PRO A 51 -9.97 33.97 -1.65
CA PRO A 51 -10.32 35.38 -1.55
C PRO A 51 -11.69 35.58 -0.89
N GLY A 52 -11.75 36.48 0.11
CA GLY A 52 -12.98 36.79 0.84
C GLY A 52 -13.39 35.77 1.92
N LYS A 53 -12.59 34.71 2.16
CA LYS A 53 -12.79 33.79 3.30
C LYS A 53 -11.63 33.91 4.29
N PRO A 54 -11.88 33.70 5.59
CA PRO A 54 -10.79 33.59 6.56
C PRO A 54 -9.80 32.48 6.16
N PRO A 55 -8.50 32.66 6.41
CA PRO A 55 -7.51 31.63 6.14
C PRO A 55 -7.82 30.37 6.97
N PRO A 56 -7.48 29.17 6.47
CA PRO A 56 -7.68 27.93 7.20
C PRO A 56 -6.88 27.94 8.51
N ALA A 57 -7.48 27.48 9.59
CA ALA A 57 -6.83 27.45 10.89
C ALA A 57 -5.55 26.59 10.84
N PRO A 58 -4.44 27.07 11.44
CA PRO A 58 -3.21 26.29 11.52
C PRO A 58 -3.45 25.02 12.35
N LEU A 59 -2.55 24.05 12.22
CA LEU A 59 -2.61 22.84 13.04
C LEU A 59 -2.48 23.20 14.52
N LYS A 60 -3.44 22.74 15.33
CA LYS A 60 -3.38 22.91 16.80
C LYS A 60 -2.26 22.10 17.47
N LYS A 61 -1.75 21.08 16.78
CA LYS A 61 -0.69 20.19 17.24
C LYS A 61 -0.03 19.49 16.06
N GLN A 62 1.17 18.98 16.29
CA GLN A 62 1.79 18.05 15.36
C GLN A 62 1.06 16.70 15.42
N TYR A 63 0.66 16.19 14.25
CA TYR A 63 0.04 14.89 14.12
C TYR A 63 1.10 13.84 13.75
N THR A 64 0.84 12.58 14.11
CA THR A 64 1.67 11.44 13.72
C THR A 64 0.83 10.43 12.94
N GLY A 65 1.49 9.46 12.30
CA GLY A 65 0.79 8.40 11.59
C GLY A 65 0.04 8.90 10.36
N VAL A 66 -1.25 8.55 10.27
CA VAL A 66 -2.08 8.80 9.08
C VAL A 66 -2.20 10.29 8.73
N ALA A 67 -2.24 11.17 9.75
CA ALA A 67 -2.36 12.62 9.57
C ALA A 67 -1.02 13.37 9.67
N ALA A 68 0.13 12.67 9.70
CA ALA A 68 1.44 13.29 9.92
C ALA A 68 1.81 14.37 8.89
N LYS A 69 1.22 14.29 7.69
CA LYS A 69 1.50 15.18 6.56
C LYS A 69 0.42 16.24 6.32
N ALA A 70 -0.55 16.37 7.24
CA ALA A 70 -1.55 17.44 7.17
C ALA A 70 -0.88 18.80 7.32
N ARG A 71 -1.43 19.85 6.70
CA ARG A 71 -0.88 21.22 6.77
C ARG A 71 -1.74 22.19 7.57
N CYS A 72 -3.03 21.91 7.69
CA CYS A 72 -4.00 22.71 8.43
C CYS A 72 -5.06 21.81 9.08
N ASP A 73 -5.79 22.33 10.07
CA ASP A 73 -6.80 21.54 10.81
C ASP A 73 -7.88 20.97 9.86
N ARG A 74 -8.26 21.72 8.82
CA ARG A 74 -9.23 21.25 7.81
C ARG A 74 -8.74 20.00 7.07
N GLU A 75 -7.47 19.96 6.66
CA GLU A 75 -6.89 18.81 5.95
C GLU A 75 -6.88 17.55 6.82
N VAL A 76 -6.73 17.68 8.14
CA VAL A 76 -6.85 16.54 9.07
C VAL A 76 -8.24 15.90 8.95
N PHE A 77 -9.30 16.71 8.93
CA PHE A 77 -10.66 16.19 8.75
C PHE A 77 -10.88 15.56 7.38
N THR A 78 -10.31 16.14 6.31
CA THR A 78 -10.39 15.52 4.97
C THR A 78 -9.68 14.16 4.93
N ILE A 79 -8.47 14.07 5.52
CA ILE A 79 -7.73 12.80 5.62
C ILE A 79 -8.56 11.77 6.39
N MET A 80 -9.11 12.14 7.56
CA MET A 80 -9.90 11.22 8.37
C MET A 80 -11.21 10.81 7.70
N GLY A 81 -11.88 11.73 6.99
CA GLY A 81 -13.04 11.42 6.17
C GLY A 81 -12.71 10.43 5.04
N GLY A 82 -11.55 10.59 4.40
CA GLY A 82 -11.04 9.62 3.43
C GLY A 82 -10.77 8.25 4.05
N VAL A 83 -10.11 8.19 5.20
CA VAL A 83 -9.85 6.93 5.93
C VAL A 83 -11.16 6.24 6.28
N LYS A 84 -12.12 6.97 6.85
CA LYS A 84 -13.47 6.49 7.16
C LYS A 84 -14.11 5.84 5.93
N HIS A 85 -14.13 6.57 4.82
CA HIS A 85 -14.74 6.14 3.57
C HIS A 85 -14.06 4.89 2.97
N PHE A 86 -12.73 4.88 2.84
CA PHE A 86 -12.01 3.77 2.21
C PHE A 86 -11.94 2.51 3.07
N LEU A 87 -12.06 2.64 4.39
CA LEU A 87 -12.17 1.48 5.26
C LEU A 87 -13.63 1.02 5.44
N GLY A 88 -14.62 1.84 5.06
CA GLY A 88 -16.04 1.53 5.27
C GLY A 88 -16.40 1.36 6.73
N VAL A 89 -15.87 2.22 7.61
CA VAL A 89 -16.06 2.16 9.06
C VAL A 89 -16.47 3.51 9.61
N GLU A 90 -16.93 3.56 10.86
CA GLU A 90 -17.18 4.81 11.59
C GLU A 90 -15.97 5.22 12.45
N CYS A 91 -15.97 6.46 12.96
CA CYS A 91 -14.87 7.02 13.75
C CYS A 91 -14.53 6.16 14.98
N SER A 92 -15.56 5.64 15.67
CA SER A 92 -15.46 4.75 16.83
C SER A 92 -14.82 3.39 16.52
N TYR A 93 -14.65 3.05 15.23
CA TYR A 93 -13.89 1.86 14.87
C TYR A 93 -12.43 2.00 15.29
N CYS A 94 -11.81 3.17 15.10
CA CYS A 94 -10.40 3.42 15.43
C CYS A 94 -10.21 4.26 16.70
N HIS A 95 -11.16 5.12 17.05
CA HIS A 95 -11.04 6.04 18.18
C HIS A 95 -11.83 5.56 19.39
N ASP A 96 -11.36 5.94 20.58
CA ASP A 96 -12.18 5.94 21.79
C ASP A 96 -12.97 7.26 21.79
N GLU A 97 -14.29 7.20 21.85
CA GLU A 97 -15.14 8.40 21.74
C GLU A 97 -15.01 9.33 22.94
N THR A 98 -14.60 8.79 24.09
CA THR A 98 -14.35 9.56 25.31
C THR A 98 -12.96 10.18 25.34
N ASP A 99 -12.01 9.61 24.60
CA ASP A 99 -10.65 10.11 24.45
C ASP A 99 -10.10 9.80 23.04
N TYR A 100 -10.32 10.72 22.11
CA TYR A 100 -9.84 10.58 20.73
C TYR A 100 -8.30 10.53 20.64
N ALA A 101 -7.58 11.04 21.64
CA ALA A 101 -6.12 11.04 21.68
C ALA A 101 -5.55 9.66 22.03
N LYS A 102 -6.27 8.86 22.83
CA LYS A 102 -5.91 7.50 23.21
C LYS A 102 -5.48 6.65 22.02
N MET A 103 -4.41 5.88 22.21
CA MET A 103 -3.89 4.97 21.18
C MET A 103 -4.57 3.60 21.29
N THR A 104 -5.67 3.42 20.57
CA THR A 104 -6.30 2.09 20.44
C THR A 104 -5.45 1.15 19.56
N HIS A 105 -5.70 -0.15 19.64
CA HIS A 105 -5.00 -1.12 18.78
C HIS A 105 -5.21 -0.83 17.28
N ARG A 106 -6.43 -0.47 16.85
CA ARG A 106 -6.72 -0.20 15.43
C ARG A 106 -6.09 1.11 14.97
N LYS A 107 -6.09 2.15 15.82
CA LYS A 107 -5.35 3.39 15.56
C LYS A 107 -3.85 3.15 15.43
N HIS A 108 -3.28 2.29 16.28
CA HIS A 108 -1.87 1.89 16.17
C HIS A 108 -1.58 1.20 14.83
N VAL A 109 -2.42 0.25 14.40
CA VAL A 109 -2.28 -0.41 13.09
C VAL A 109 -2.37 0.57 11.93
N ALA A 110 -3.35 1.48 11.93
CA ALA A 110 -3.48 2.50 10.89
C ALA A 110 -2.25 3.42 10.82
N ASN A 111 -1.73 3.83 11.97
CA ASN A 111 -0.51 4.64 12.06
C ASN A 111 0.72 3.88 11.55
N TRP A 112 0.86 2.59 11.87
CA TRP A 112 1.94 1.75 11.34
C TRP A 112 1.81 1.57 9.82
N MET A 113 0.60 1.37 9.29
CA MET A 113 0.41 1.28 7.84
C MET A 113 0.86 2.56 7.13
N ALA A 114 0.46 3.73 7.63
CA ALA A 114 0.82 5.01 7.04
C ALA A 114 2.32 5.32 7.15
N ARG A 115 2.97 4.94 8.26
CA ARG A 115 4.38 5.24 8.51
C ARG A 115 5.34 4.25 7.86
N GLU A 116 4.99 2.97 7.93
CA GLU A 116 5.91 1.88 7.61
C GLU A 116 5.52 1.22 6.28
N LEU A 117 4.28 0.72 6.18
CA LEU A 117 3.85 -0.10 5.03
C LEU A 117 3.71 0.71 3.74
N ILE A 118 2.88 1.76 3.72
CA ILE A 118 2.59 2.54 2.51
C ILE A 118 3.88 3.10 1.89
N PRO A 119 4.81 3.69 2.66
CA PRO A 119 6.04 4.22 2.07
C PRO A 119 7.07 3.16 1.63
N ALA A 120 6.90 1.89 2.03
CA ALA A 120 7.75 0.80 1.56
C ALA A 120 7.27 0.23 0.21
N LEU A 121 6.17 0.75 -0.32
CA LEU A 121 5.48 0.24 -1.50
C LEU A 121 5.19 1.36 -2.49
N GLU A 122 5.16 1.01 -3.77
CA GLU A 122 4.82 1.88 -4.88
C GLU A 122 3.87 1.16 -5.83
N LYS A 123 3.01 1.92 -6.51
CA LYS A 123 2.18 1.37 -7.59
C LYS A 123 3.02 1.21 -8.84
N LYS A 124 2.95 0.03 -9.49
CA LYS A 124 3.65 -0.19 -10.77
C LYS A 124 3.18 0.74 -11.88
N LYS A 125 1.91 1.17 -11.83
CA LYS A 125 1.31 2.12 -12.77
C LYS A 125 1.58 3.59 -12.38
N GLY A 126 2.42 3.83 -11.38
CA GLY A 126 2.65 5.15 -10.81
C GLY A 126 1.49 5.68 -9.97
N GLY A 127 1.65 6.92 -9.50
CA GLY A 127 0.69 7.59 -8.62
C GLY A 127 0.89 7.25 -7.14
N GLU A 128 0.30 8.09 -6.28
CA GLU A 128 0.36 7.91 -4.82
C GLU A 128 -0.43 6.66 -4.38
N LEU A 129 0.22 5.80 -3.60
CA LEU A 129 -0.44 4.68 -2.92
C LEU A 129 -1.20 5.20 -1.69
N TRP A 130 -2.48 4.84 -1.59
CA TRP A 130 -3.36 5.27 -0.51
C TRP A 130 -4.27 4.14 -0.02
N CYS A 131 -5.09 4.43 1.00
CA CYS A 131 -5.95 3.43 1.65
C CYS A 131 -6.86 2.70 0.65
N ASN A 132 -7.35 3.41 -0.37
CA ASN A 132 -8.30 2.87 -1.34
C ASN A 132 -7.69 1.83 -2.28
N ASP A 133 -6.38 1.89 -2.54
CA ASP A 133 -5.73 0.95 -3.45
C ASP A 133 -5.72 -0.47 -2.87
N CYS A 134 -5.86 -0.61 -1.55
CA CYS A 134 -5.98 -1.91 -0.88
C CYS A 134 -7.37 -2.14 -0.27
N HIS A 135 -7.98 -1.14 0.37
CA HIS A 135 -9.19 -1.32 1.16
C HIS A 135 -10.50 -1.25 0.37
N MET A 136 -10.47 -0.97 -0.93
CA MET A 136 -11.67 -1.00 -1.76
C MET A 136 -11.83 -2.38 -2.41
N VAL A 137 -12.86 -3.11 -2.00
CA VAL A 137 -13.23 -4.40 -2.60
C VAL A 137 -14.60 -4.21 -3.25
N ASP A 138 -14.72 -4.52 -4.54
CA ASP A 138 -15.95 -4.33 -5.33
C ASP A 138 -16.53 -2.90 -5.22
N GLY A 139 -15.65 -1.90 -5.20
CA GLY A 139 -16.03 -0.49 -5.07
C GLY A 139 -16.49 -0.09 -3.66
N LYS A 140 -16.34 -0.95 -2.65
CA LYS A 140 -16.75 -0.69 -1.26
C LYS A 140 -15.55 -0.70 -0.31
N GLY A 141 -15.50 0.33 0.53
CA GLY A 141 -14.51 0.40 1.60
C GLY A 141 -14.66 -0.78 2.57
N THR A 142 -13.56 -1.48 2.84
CA THR A 142 -13.55 -2.74 3.58
C THR A 142 -12.33 -2.80 4.49
N ALA A 143 -12.51 -2.53 5.79
CA ALA A 143 -11.40 -2.58 6.76
C ALA A 143 -10.80 -3.99 6.91
N LYS A 144 -11.61 -5.03 6.67
CA LYS A 144 -11.25 -6.45 6.80
C LYS A 144 -11.14 -7.13 5.43
N ILE A 145 -10.29 -6.60 4.55
CA ILE A 145 -10.10 -7.10 3.18
C ILE A 145 -9.79 -8.60 3.07
N LEU A 146 -9.17 -9.20 4.10
CA LEU A 146 -8.83 -10.63 4.13
C LEU A 146 -9.92 -11.50 4.80
N ARG A 147 -11.15 -10.96 4.92
CA ARG A 147 -12.31 -11.54 5.62
C ARG A 147 -12.12 -11.65 7.14
N GLN A 148 -13.23 -11.88 7.84
CA GLN A 148 -13.28 -12.14 9.27
C GLN A 148 -14.24 -13.31 9.56
N PRO A 149 -13.76 -14.47 10.06
CA PRO A 149 -12.34 -14.80 10.30
C PRO A 149 -11.51 -14.76 9.00
N ARG A 150 -10.18 -14.66 9.13
CA ARG A 150 -9.30 -14.59 7.97
C ARG A 150 -9.42 -15.88 7.16
N ASP A 151 -9.72 -15.75 5.88
CA ASP A 151 -9.76 -16.86 4.91
C ASP A 151 -8.39 -16.97 4.24
N ALA A 152 -7.71 -18.11 4.43
CA ALA A 152 -6.34 -18.29 3.96
C ALA A 152 -6.22 -18.34 2.43
N ARG A 153 -7.19 -18.96 1.75
CA ARG A 153 -7.21 -19.05 0.29
C ARG A 153 -7.45 -17.67 -0.30
N TRP A 154 -8.50 -17.01 0.16
CA TRP A 154 -8.81 -15.64 -0.25
C TRP A 154 -7.65 -14.68 0.03
N ALA A 155 -7.00 -14.80 1.20
CA ALA A 155 -5.86 -13.94 1.51
C ALA A 155 -4.69 -14.13 0.55
N ALA A 156 -4.38 -15.38 0.16
CA ALA A 156 -3.32 -15.66 -0.80
C ALA A 156 -3.65 -15.09 -2.19
N GLU A 157 -4.86 -15.33 -2.68
CA GLU A 157 -5.34 -14.81 -3.97
C GLU A 157 -5.37 -13.27 -4.00
N TRP A 158 -5.93 -12.66 -2.96
CA TRP A 158 -6.00 -11.20 -2.84
C TRP A 158 -4.62 -10.56 -2.77
N MET A 159 -3.68 -11.13 -2.00
CA MET A 159 -2.32 -10.57 -1.94
C MET A 159 -1.53 -10.77 -3.24
N ALA A 160 -1.71 -11.88 -3.95
CA ALA A 160 -1.06 -12.09 -5.24
C ALA A 160 -1.52 -11.03 -6.25
N THR A 161 -2.83 -10.82 -6.36
CA THR A 161 -3.44 -9.92 -7.34
C THR A 161 -3.26 -8.43 -6.98
N HIS A 162 -3.54 -8.04 -5.75
CA HIS A 162 -3.56 -6.61 -5.39
C HIS A 162 -2.27 -6.08 -4.78
N LEU A 163 -1.37 -6.94 -4.29
CA LEU A 163 -0.06 -6.50 -3.80
C LEU A 163 1.05 -6.89 -4.77
N VAL A 164 1.18 -8.18 -5.13
CA VAL A 164 2.33 -8.63 -5.92
C VAL A 164 2.23 -8.18 -7.39
N GLU A 165 1.04 -8.22 -7.98
CA GLU A 165 0.84 -7.81 -9.38
C GLU A 165 0.74 -6.29 -9.53
N ASP A 166 0.05 -5.58 -8.64
CA ASP A 166 -0.18 -4.14 -8.77
C ASP A 166 0.89 -3.25 -8.12
N LEU A 167 1.62 -3.76 -7.12
CA LEU A 167 2.61 -3.00 -6.36
C LEU A 167 4.03 -3.54 -6.51
N GLN A 168 4.99 -2.67 -6.25
CA GLN A 168 6.41 -2.98 -6.14
C GLN A 168 6.96 -2.42 -4.83
N ALA A 169 8.12 -2.90 -4.41
CA ALA A 169 8.85 -2.28 -3.31
C ALA A 169 9.31 -0.88 -3.75
N ALA A 170 9.40 0.06 -2.80
CA ALA A 170 9.99 1.36 -3.10
C ALA A 170 11.41 1.20 -3.70
N GLY A 171 11.70 1.89 -4.80
CA GLY A 171 12.92 1.61 -5.59
C GLY A 171 12.81 0.40 -6.52
N GLU A 172 11.60 0.16 -7.06
CA GLU A 172 11.32 -0.64 -8.25
C GLU A 172 11.64 -2.15 -8.22
N LYS A 173 11.73 -2.76 -7.03
CA LYS A 173 11.90 -4.23 -6.94
C LYS A 173 10.55 -4.94 -6.96
N PRO A 174 10.34 -5.93 -7.85
CA PRO A 174 9.13 -6.74 -7.84
C PRO A 174 8.91 -7.40 -6.47
N LEU A 175 7.69 -7.28 -5.94
CA LEU A 175 7.34 -7.94 -4.69
C LEU A 175 7.22 -9.45 -4.90
N ARG A 176 7.57 -10.20 -3.86
CA ARG A 176 7.28 -11.62 -3.74
C ARG A 176 6.74 -11.88 -2.34
N CYS A 177 6.06 -13.01 -2.14
CA CYS A 177 5.56 -13.39 -0.81
C CYS A 177 6.66 -13.30 0.26
N LYS A 178 7.85 -13.83 -0.05
CA LYS A 178 9.01 -13.82 0.86
C LYS A 178 9.54 -12.42 1.20
N SER A 179 9.25 -11.41 0.37
CA SER A 179 9.70 -10.03 0.61
C SER A 179 9.10 -9.44 1.90
N CYS A 180 7.93 -9.94 2.32
CA CYS A 180 7.30 -9.54 3.58
C CYS A 180 7.20 -10.68 4.59
N HIS A 181 6.98 -11.91 4.11
CA HIS A 181 6.66 -13.05 4.98
C HIS A 181 7.89 -13.85 5.42
N GLY A 182 9.08 -13.58 4.89
CA GLY A 182 10.35 -14.26 5.24
C GLY A 182 10.54 -15.63 4.61
N GLY A 183 9.50 -16.23 4.03
CA GLY A 183 9.53 -17.54 3.36
C GLY A 183 8.51 -17.64 2.23
N ASN A 184 8.43 -18.82 1.60
CA ASN A 184 7.38 -19.11 0.62
C ASN A 184 6.14 -19.68 1.33
N PRO A 185 4.92 -19.46 0.81
CA PRO A 185 3.72 -20.05 1.40
C PRO A 185 3.88 -21.56 1.59
N GLY A 186 3.57 -22.06 2.80
CA GLY A 186 3.69 -23.46 3.17
C GLY A 186 5.03 -23.87 3.79
N THR A 187 6.06 -23.00 3.78
CA THR A 187 7.33 -23.31 4.46
C THR A 187 7.32 -22.89 5.93
N PRO A 188 8.15 -23.49 6.80
CA PRO A 188 8.24 -23.11 8.22
C PRO A 188 8.64 -21.65 8.45
N GLU A 189 9.37 -21.04 7.52
CA GLU A 189 9.84 -19.66 7.60
C GLU A 189 8.73 -18.63 7.32
N PHE A 190 7.60 -19.07 6.73
CA PHE A 190 6.50 -18.20 6.32
C PHE A 190 5.71 -17.64 7.50
N GLN A 191 5.85 -16.34 7.76
CA GLN A 191 5.13 -15.66 8.83
C GLN A 191 3.79 -15.13 8.35
N LYS A 192 2.68 -15.68 8.86
CA LYS A 192 1.31 -15.25 8.48
C LYS A 192 0.95 -13.82 8.92
N LYS A 193 1.68 -13.25 9.88
CA LYS A 193 1.43 -11.92 10.44
C LYS A 193 2.60 -10.99 10.11
N ILE A 194 2.33 -9.99 9.26
CA ILE A 194 3.29 -8.95 8.88
C ILE A 194 2.95 -7.57 9.48
N ILE A 195 1.70 -7.38 9.93
CA ILE A 195 1.25 -6.12 10.52
C ILE A 195 1.96 -5.91 11.87
N LEU A 196 2.52 -4.71 12.06
CA LEU A 196 3.34 -4.34 13.21
C LEU A 196 4.66 -5.15 13.30
N THR A 197 5.28 -5.42 12.14
CA THR A 197 6.62 -6.05 12.07
C THR A 197 7.60 -5.15 11.32
N ASP A 198 8.88 -5.49 11.37
CA ASP A 198 9.99 -4.84 10.67
C ASP A 198 10.32 -5.51 9.30
N ARG A 199 9.50 -6.47 8.87
CA ARG A 199 9.74 -7.30 7.68
C ARG A 199 9.19 -6.67 6.41
N LEU A 200 9.44 -5.39 6.18
CA LEU A 200 9.02 -4.71 4.97
C LEU A 200 10.12 -4.80 3.89
N PRO A 201 9.76 -4.83 2.60
CA PRO A 201 10.70 -5.11 1.49
C PRO A 201 11.80 -4.05 1.33
N VAL A 202 11.62 -2.87 1.93
CA VAL A 202 12.63 -1.83 2.01
C VAL A 202 12.70 -1.38 3.46
N LYS A 203 13.82 -1.67 4.13
CA LYS A 203 14.18 -0.91 5.31
C LYS A 203 14.58 0.45 4.78
N ARG A 204 13.77 1.50 5.00
CA ARG A 204 14.30 2.86 4.85
C ARG A 204 15.48 2.93 5.81
N THR A 205 16.70 2.87 5.28
CA THR A 205 17.80 3.63 5.86
C THR A 205 17.29 5.06 5.78
N ALA A 206 16.62 5.51 6.83
CA ALA A 206 16.36 6.92 6.99
C ALA A 206 17.73 7.55 6.91
N GLU A 207 18.00 8.28 5.84
CA GLU A 207 19.06 9.26 5.88
C GLU A 207 18.72 10.13 7.10
N PRO A 208 19.61 10.24 8.10
CA PRO A 208 19.34 11.08 9.24
C PRO A 208 18.95 12.46 8.71
N PRO A 209 17.97 13.14 9.33
CA PRO A 209 17.67 14.51 8.94
C PRO A 209 19.00 15.28 8.90
N PRO A 210 19.23 16.14 7.88
CA PRO A 210 20.41 16.98 7.87
C PRO A 210 20.47 17.67 9.24
N PRO A 211 21.65 17.70 9.91
CA PRO A 211 21.75 18.33 11.21
C PRO A 211 21.13 19.72 11.07
N GLU A 212 20.12 20.02 11.89
CA GLU A 212 19.57 21.36 12.00
C GLU A 212 20.77 22.30 12.09
N ALA A 213 20.84 23.26 11.17
CA ALA A 213 21.74 24.38 11.32
C ALA A 213 21.29 25.08 12.60
N LEU A 214 21.90 24.67 13.72
CA LEU A 214 21.85 25.38 14.98
C LEU A 214 22.21 26.81 14.64
N ASP A 215 21.22 27.68 14.73
CA ASP A 215 21.33 29.12 14.61
C ASP A 215 22.49 29.60 15.47
N ALA A 216 23.64 29.79 14.82
CA ALA A 216 24.68 30.70 15.27
C ALA A 216 24.13 32.11 15.04
N GLY A 217 23.37 32.61 16.02
CA GLY A 217 22.67 33.88 15.90
C GLY A 217 22.25 34.45 17.24
N ALA A 218 23.22 34.56 18.16
CA ALA A 218 23.12 35.45 19.31
C ALA A 218 24.38 36.31 19.34
N ASP A 219 24.29 37.48 18.70
CA ASP A 219 25.09 38.67 19.00
C ASP A 219 24.17 39.69 19.69
#